data_AF-A0AAP2G923-F1
#
_entry.id   AF-A0AAP2G923-F1
#
_cell.length_a   1.000
_cell.length_b   1.000
_cell.length_c   1.000
_cell.angle_alpha   90.00
_cell.angle_beta   90.00
_cell.angle_gamma   90.00
#
_symmetry.space_group_name_H-M   'P 1'
#
loop_
_entity.id
_entity.type
_entity.pdbx_description
1 polymer ?
#
loop_
_entity_poly.entity_id
_entity_poly.type
_entity_poly.pdbx_seq_one_letter_code
_entity_poly.pdbx_strand_id
1 'polypeptide(L)'
;MGVMSVRLNDNASAQLDALAKATGRTRCFLAGQAIEEYLAREAWQIAEVEQAIKEADAGDFVAADEMDTLFQKLGATTHGN
;
A
#
# COMPACT_ATOMS: atom_id res chain seq x y z
N MET A 1 -21.12 3.66 11.81
CA MET A 1 -21.23 4.04 10.38
C MET A 1 -20.93 5.52 10.28
N GLY A 2 -19.78 5.89 9.70
CA GLY A 2 -19.40 7.28 9.49
C GLY A 2 -19.92 7.80 8.16
N VAL A 3 -20.20 9.10 8.08
CA VAL A 3 -20.50 9.80 6.82
C VAL A 3 -19.35 10.74 6.51
N MET A 4 -18.90 10.77 5.27
CA MET A 4 -17.92 11.75 4.80
C MET A 4 -18.43 12.42 3.52
N SER A 5 -18.10 13.71 3.36
CA SER A 5 -18.34 14.44 2.12
C SER A 5 -17.05 14.48 1.33
N VAL A 6 -17.05 13.89 0.13
CA VAL A 6 -15.88 13.87 -0.76
C VAL A 6 -16.09 14.87 -1.88
N ARG A 7 -15.07 15.69 -2.17
CA ARG A 7 -15.06 16.55 -3.35
C ARG A 7 -14.44 15.80 -4.52
N LEU A 8 -15.19 15.71 -5.62
CA LEU A 8 -14.73 15.14 -6.87
C LEU A 8 -14.65 16.25 -7.92
N ASN A 9 -13.70 16.14 -8.84
CA ASN A 9 -13.72 16.98 -10.04
C ASN A 9 -14.86 16.54 -10.97
N ASP A 10 -15.25 17.41 -11.90
CA ASP A 10 -16.41 17.18 -12.78
C ASP A 10 -16.27 15.91 -13.61
N ASN A 11 -15.05 15.61 -14.08
CA ASN A 11 -14.76 14.41 -14.87
C ASN A 11 -14.99 13.13 -14.05
N ALA A 12 -14.41 13.03 -12.85
CA ALA A 12 -14.57 11.89 -11.97
C ALA A 12 -16.03 11.70 -11.53
N SER A 13 -16.74 12.81 -11.27
CA SER A 13 -18.17 12.75 -10.95
C SER A 13 -18.98 12.17 -12.12
N ALA A 14 -18.73 12.62 -13.35
CA ALA A 14 -19.43 12.14 -14.53
C ALA A 14 -19.14 10.65 -14.81
N GLN A 15 -17.89 10.21 -14.65
CA GLN A 15 -17.52 8.80 -14.80
C GLN A 15 -18.19 7.93 -13.73
N LEU A 16 -18.24 8.40 -12.48
CA LEU A 16 -18.91 7.68 -11.39
C LEU A 16 -20.41 7.56 -11.63
N ASP A 17 -21.06 8.61 -12.14
CA ASP A 17 -22.48 8.58 -12.51
C ASP A 17 -22.76 7.60 -13.66
N ALA A 18 -21.88 7.54 -14.66
CA ALA A 18 -22.01 6.58 -15.77
C ALA A 18 -21.84 5.13 -15.27
N LEU A 19 -20.86 4.89 -14.41
CA LEU A 19 -20.60 3.57 -13.83
C LEU A 19 -21.76 3.12 -12.93
N ALA A 20 -22.30 4.02 -12.11
CA ALA A 20 -23.48 3.77 -11.28
C ALA A 20 -24.68 3.32 -12.13
N LYS A 21 -24.95 4.02 -13.24
CA LYS A 21 -26.02 3.66 -14.19
C LYS A 21 -25.78 2.30 -14.84
N ALA A 22 -24.56 2.03 -15.31
CA ALA A 22 -24.22 0.79 -15.99
C ALA A 22 -24.29 -0.44 -15.07
N THR A 23 -23.94 -0.28 -13.79
CA THR A 23 -23.90 -1.36 -12.80
C THR A 23 -25.18 -1.50 -11.98
N GLY A 24 -26.12 -0.55 -12.09
CA GLY A 24 -27.32 -0.50 -11.26
C GLY A 24 -27.03 -0.24 -9.78
N ARG A 25 -25.88 0.38 -9.46
CA ARG A 25 -25.45 0.68 -8.10
C ARG A 25 -25.55 2.17 -7.79
N THR A 26 -25.60 2.52 -6.51
CA THR A 26 -25.55 3.93 -6.09
C THR A 26 -24.11 4.45 -6.09
N ARG A 27 -23.94 5.75 -6.27
CA ARG A 27 -22.62 6.40 -6.15
C ARG A 27 -21.93 6.09 -4.82
N CYS A 28 -22.69 6.13 -3.71
CA CYS A 28 -22.14 5.88 -2.38
C CYS A 28 -21.65 4.43 -2.23
N PHE A 29 -22.35 3.46 -2.82
CA PHE A 29 -21.92 2.07 -2.82
C PHE A 29 -20.58 1.91 -3.57
N LEU A 30 -20.49 2.45 -4.78
CA LEU A 30 -19.26 2.37 -5.58
C LEU A 30 -18.09 3.12 -4.93
N ALA A 31 -18.36 4.29 -4.32
CA ALA A 31 -17.35 5.03 -3.57
C ALA A 31 -16.85 4.24 -2.34
N GLY A 32 -17.77 3.60 -1.59
CA GLY A 32 -17.41 2.75 -0.46
C GLY A 32 -16.54 1.57 -0.89
N GLN A 33 -16.97 0.85 -1.95
CA GLN A 33 -16.21 -0.27 -2.49
C GLN A 33 -14.80 0.16 -2.95
N ALA A 34 -14.68 1.28 -3.66
CA ALA A 34 -13.39 1.78 -4.11
C ALA A 34 -12.45 2.17 -2.95
N ILE A 35 -13.00 2.71 -1.86
CA ILE A 35 -12.24 3.01 -0.64
C ILE A 35 -11.78 1.71 0.04
N GLU A 36 -12.65 0.71 0.16
CA GLU A 36 -12.29 -0.60 0.74
C GLU A 36 -11.18 -1.27 -0.06
N GLU A 37 -11.29 -1.30 -1.40
CA GLU A 37 -10.26 -1.83 -2.28
C GLU A 37 -8.94 -1.04 -2.18
N TYR A 38 -9.02 0.29 -2.05
CA TYR A 38 -7.84 1.12 -1.83
C TYR A 38 -7.17 0.81 -0.50
N LEU A 39 -7.93 0.75 0.60
CA LEU A 39 -7.40 0.42 1.91
C LEU A 39 -6.80 -0.98 1.94
N ALA A 40 -7.46 -1.98 1.35
CA ALA A 40 -6.92 -3.34 1.27
C ALA A 40 -5.59 -3.39 0.50
N ARG A 41 -5.47 -2.62 -0.59
CA ARG A 41 -4.24 -2.51 -1.37
C ARG A 41 -3.14 -1.73 -0.65
N GLU A 42 -3.42 -0.76 0.21
CA GLU A 42 -2.37 -0.04 0.93
C GLU A 42 -2.02 -0.70 2.27
N ALA A 43 -2.95 -1.44 2.87
CA ALA A 43 -2.78 -2.06 4.18
C ALA A 43 -1.64 -3.08 4.22
N TRP A 44 -1.37 -3.81 3.13
CA TRP A 44 -0.24 -4.75 3.11
C TRP A 44 1.10 -4.02 3.22
N GLN A 45 1.28 -2.88 2.55
CA GLN A 45 2.52 -2.10 2.65
C GLN A 45 2.74 -1.54 4.04
N ILE A 46 1.68 -1.01 4.66
CA ILE A 46 1.78 -0.44 5.99
C ILE A 46 2.13 -1.54 7.01
N ALA A 47 1.47 -2.69 6.91
CA ALA A 47 1.74 -3.83 7.79
C ALA A 47 3.18 -4.35 7.64
N GLU A 48 3.69 -4.44 6.41
CA GLU A 48 5.06 -4.88 6.14
C GLU A 48 6.10 -3.91 6.71
N VAL A 49 5.89 -2.60 6.54
CA VAL A 49 6.79 -1.57 7.07
C VAL A 49 6.76 -1.56 8.60
N GLU A 50 5.58 -1.67 9.21
CA GLU A 50 5.46 -1.74 10.67
C GLU A 50 6.10 -3.01 11.24
N GLN A 51 6.02 -4.13 10.53
CA GLN A 51 6.68 -5.37 10.92
C GLN A 51 8.21 -5.25 10.81
N ALA A 52 8.73 -4.72 9.69
CA ALA A 52 10.16 -4.49 9.51
C ALA A 52 10.74 -3.54 10.58
N ILE A 53 9.99 -2.51 10.97
CA ILE A 53 10.39 -1.62 12.08
C ILE A 53 10.44 -2.38 13.40
N LYS A 54 9.46 -3.24 13.69
CA LYS A 54 9.46 -4.05 14.92
C LYS A 54 10.60 -5.07 14.95
N GLU A 55 10.92 -5.71 13.83
CA GLU A 55 12.04 -6.64 13.71
C GLU A 55 13.39 -5.91 13.89
N ALA A 56 13.52 -4.72 13.30
CA ALA A 56 14.67 -3.85 13.51
C ALA A 56 14.83 -3.38 14.97
N ASP A 57 13.73 -2.97 15.61
CA ASP A 57 13.71 -2.56 17.03
C ASP A 57 13.99 -3.75 17.97
N ALA A 58 13.60 -4.97 17.58
CA ALA A 58 13.92 -6.20 18.30
C ALA A 58 15.39 -6.65 18.11
N GLY A 59 16.15 -5.97 17.25
CA GLY A 59 17.54 -6.31 16.95
C GLY A 59 17.68 -7.60 16.15
N ASP A 60 16.61 -8.05 15.49
CA ASP A 60 16.58 -9.27 14.67
C ASP A 60 17.18 -9.00 13.28
N PHE A 61 18.45 -8.61 13.29
CA PHE A 61 19.25 -8.45 12.10
C PHE A 61 20.06 -9.73 11.88
N VAL A 62 20.20 -10.10 10.60
CA VAL A 62 21.16 -11.13 10.19
C VAL A 62 22.55 -10.79 10.74
N ALA A 63 23.25 -11.81 11.23
CA ALA A 63 24.61 -11.62 11.70
C ALA A 63 25.50 -11.09 10.56
N ALA A 64 26.49 -10.26 10.92
CA ALA A 64 27.29 -9.52 9.94
C ALA A 64 28.01 -10.43 8.92
N ASP A 65 28.36 -11.66 9.34
CA ASP A 65 28.97 -12.71 8.52
C ASP A 65 28.02 -13.31 7.47
N GLU A 66 26.75 -13.49 7.82
CA GLU A 66 25.69 -13.85 6.86
C GLU A 66 25.42 -12.72 5.87
N MET A 67 25.50 -11.47 6.34
CA MET A 67 25.27 -10.30 5.51
C MET A 67 26.40 -10.09 4.48
N ASP A 68 27.66 -10.31 4.88
CA ASP A 68 28.81 -10.31 3.97
C ASP A 68 28.71 -11.38 2.89
N THR A 69 28.24 -12.58 3.27
CA THR A 69 28.02 -13.69 2.32
C THR A 69 26.90 -13.34 1.33
N LEU A 70 25.84 -12.66 1.79
CA LEU A 70 24.74 -12.20 0.94
C LEU A 70 25.20 -11.10 -0.04
N PHE A 71 26.00 -10.13 0.43
CA PHE A 71 26.57 -9.06 -0.41
C PHE A 71 27.52 -9.62 -1.48
N GLN A 72 28.34 -10.61 -1.14
CA GLN A 72 29.20 -11.31 -2.09
C GLN A 72 28.39 -12.07 -3.16
N LYS A 73 27.29 -12.72 -2.76
CA LYS A 73 26.41 -13.45 -3.69
C LYS A 73 25.63 -12.53 -4.62
N LEU A 74 25.28 -11.33 -4.16
CA LEU A 74 24.54 -10.32 -4.92
C LEU A 74 25.46 -9.44 -5.80
N GLY A 75 26.77 -9.66 -5.78
CA GLY A 75 27.73 -8.93 -6.62
C GLY A 75 27.93 -7.46 -6.24
N ALA A 76 27.38 -7.03 -5.10
CA ALA A 76 27.59 -5.71 -4.55
C ALA A 76 28.96 -5.69 -3.84
N THR A 77 30.03 -5.62 -4.64
CA THR A 77 31.35 -5.31 -4.11
C THR A 77 31.29 -3.90 -3.52
N THR A 78 31.33 -3.78 -2.20
CA THR A 78 31.63 -2.54 -1.51
C THR A 78 33.02 -2.08 -1.95
N HIS A 79 33.07 -1.19 -2.95
CA HIS A 79 34.30 -0.47 -3.27
C HIS A 79 34.47 0.60 -2.20
N GLY A 80 35.29 0.30 -1.20
CA GLY A 80 35.71 1.29 -0.22
C GLY A 80 36.62 2.33 -0.88
N ASN A 81 36.23 3.60 -0.76
CA ASN A 81 37.10 4.73 -0.50
C ASN A 81 36.27 5.93 -0.03
#